data_AF-A0A843GEU2-F1
#
_entry.id   AF-A0A843GEU2-F1
#
_cell.length_a   1.000
_cell.length_b   1.000
_cell.length_c   1.000
_cell.angle_alpha   90.00
_cell.angle_beta   90.00
_cell.angle_gamma   90.00
#
_symmetry.space_group_name_H-M   'P 1'
#
loop_
_entity.id
_entity.type
_entity.pdbx_description
1 polymer ?
#
loop_
_entity_poly.entity_id
_entity_poly.type
_entity_poly.pdbx_seq_one_letter_code
_entity_poly.pdbx_strand_id
1 'polypeptide(L)'
;MEKDINENVNENENNVEDFIKEVEDLKKNSVSREDYEKLLGEKKKLMSALINGDTEGLDLSEGISSEDLDKRITANREKLAKGEVANDLEYWETVIQLREDVIEKNGEDHDPFLPNGHNYVPNADDKEKAERVANTVKECIESAEGDPNSFKNDLMRRIKDTSPIQAATKPKKYIR
;
A
#
# COMPACT_ATOMS: atom_id res chain seq x y z
N MET A 1 6.22 -53.13 -62.47
CA MET A 1 6.92 -53.01 -61.18
C MET A 1 6.93 -51.54 -60.84
N GLU A 2 6.06 -51.19 -59.92
CA GLU A 2 5.91 -49.85 -59.36
C GLU A 2 6.97 -49.61 -58.27
N LYS A 3 7.11 -48.31 -57.93
CA LYS A 3 7.61 -47.73 -56.67
C LYS A 3 9.14 -47.63 -56.56
N ASP A 4 9.74 -46.51 -56.15
CA ASP A 4 9.28 -45.45 -55.24
C ASP A 4 9.84 -44.07 -55.61
N ILE A 5 9.01 -43.05 -55.37
CA ILE A 5 9.38 -41.67 -55.04
C ILE A 5 8.94 -41.52 -53.59
N ASN A 6 9.82 -41.15 -52.65
CA ASN A 6 9.54 -40.12 -51.62
C ASN A 6 10.72 -39.93 -50.64
N GLU A 7 10.65 -38.80 -49.93
CA GLU A 7 11.32 -38.42 -48.67
C GLU A 7 12.49 -37.46 -48.79
N ASN A 8 12.16 -36.18 -48.95
CA ASN A 8 13.02 -35.09 -48.48
C ASN A 8 12.18 -33.83 -48.12
N VAL A 9 11.37 -33.91 -47.06
CA VAL A 9 10.69 -32.75 -46.46
C VAL A 9 10.42 -33.08 -44.98
N ASN A 10 11.30 -32.69 -44.03
CA ASN A 10 10.92 -32.54 -42.60
C ASN A 10 11.94 -31.92 -41.62
N GLU A 11 13.06 -31.34 -42.06
CA GLU A 11 14.05 -30.78 -41.10
C GLU A 11 14.01 -29.24 -40.96
N ASN A 12 13.30 -28.51 -41.83
CA ASN A 12 13.33 -27.04 -41.84
C ASN A 12 12.20 -26.34 -41.07
N GLU A 13 11.11 -27.03 -40.70
CA GLU A 13 9.96 -26.41 -40.03
C GLU A 13 10.18 -26.24 -38.51
N ASN A 14 10.87 -27.17 -37.85
CA ASN A 14 11.12 -27.12 -36.40
C ASN A 14 12.02 -25.93 -35.98
N ASN A 15 12.93 -25.47 -36.84
CA ASN A 15 13.84 -24.37 -36.53
C ASN A 15 13.11 -23.01 -36.55
N VAL A 16 12.17 -22.83 -37.48
CA VAL A 16 11.43 -21.57 -37.65
C VAL A 16 10.46 -21.35 -36.50
N GLU A 17 9.79 -22.39 -36.02
CA GLU A 17 8.88 -22.30 -34.87
C GLU A 17 9.60 -21.96 -33.56
N ASP A 18 10.82 -22.47 -33.36
CA ASP A 18 11.64 -22.14 -32.20
C ASP A 18 12.15 -20.69 -32.25
N PHE A 19 12.55 -20.18 -33.42
CA PHE A 19 12.90 -18.77 -33.59
C PHE A 19 11.71 -17.83 -33.36
N ILE A 20 10.51 -18.23 -33.77
CA ILE A 20 9.30 -17.42 -33.55
C ILE A 20 9.00 -17.32 -32.04
N LYS A 21 9.10 -18.42 -31.30
CA LYS A 21 8.93 -18.43 -29.84
C LYS A 21 9.97 -17.57 -29.13
N GLU A 22 11.24 -17.66 -29.53
CA GLU A 22 12.31 -16.85 -28.95
C GLU A 22 12.09 -15.35 -29.21
N VAL A 23 11.63 -14.97 -30.41
CA VAL A 23 11.28 -13.58 -30.73
C VAL A 23 10.06 -13.09 -29.94
N GLU A 24 9.06 -13.95 -29.71
CA GLU A 24 7.91 -13.61 -28.87
C GLU A 24 8.30 -13.45 -27.39
N ASP A 25 9.19 -14.30 -26.88
CA ASP A 25 9.69 -14.21 -25.51
C ASP A 25 10.59 -12.99 -25.32
N LEU A 26 11.39 -12.63 -26.33
CA LEU A 26 12.14 -11.37 -26.33
C LEU A 26 11.19 -10.18 -26.32
N LYS A 27 10.13 -10.18 -27.14
CA LYS A 27 9.13 -9.10 -27.16
C LYS A 27 8.36 -8.96 -25.85
N LYS A 28 8.00 -10.07 -25.20
CA LYS A 28 7.29 -10.08 -23.91
C LYS A 28 8.16 -9.54 -22.77
N ASN A 29 9.47 -9.76 -22.83
CA ASN A 29 10.42 -9.33 -21.80
C ASN A 29 11.18 -8.05 -22.15
N SER A 30 10.96 -7.47 -23.33
CA SER A 30 11.57 -6.22 -23.78
C SER A 30 10.62 -5.04 -23.63
N VAL A 31 11.13 -3.93 -23.10
CA VAL A 31 10.47 -2.62 -23.20
C VAL A 31 10.78 -1.99 -24.55
N SER A 32 9.88 -1.12 -25.04
CA SER A 32 10.14 -0.35 -26.24
C SER A 32 11.38 0.53 -26.01
N ARG A 33 12.15 0.76 -27.08
CA ARG A 33 13.37 1.58 -27.00
C ARG A 33 13.08 3.00 -26.51
N GLU A 34 11.92 3.53 -26.89
CA GLU A 34 11.46 4.87 -26.51
C GLU A 34 11.18 4.94 -25.00
N ASP A 35 10.50 3.92 -24.45
CA ASP A 35 10.25 3.82 -23.00
C ASP A 35 11.55 3.65 -22.21
N TYR A 36 12.48 2.86 -22.74
CA TYR A 36 13.80 2.68 -22.13
C TYR A 36 14.62 3.97 -22.10
N GLU A 37 14.66 4.72 -23.20
CA GLU A 37 15.38 5.99 -23.28
C GLU A 37 14.74 7.06 -22.37
N LYS A 38 13.41 7.05 -22.23
CA LYS A 38 12.67 7.90 -21.29
C LYS A 38 13.03 7.58 -19.83
N LEU A 39 12.96 6.31 -19.45
CA LEU A 39 13.34 5.82 -18.11
C LEU A 39 14.79 6.17 -17.75
N LEU A 40 15.71 6.03 -18.70
CA LEU A 40 17.11 6.38 -18.50
C LEU A 40 17.27 7.89 -18.25
N GLY A 41 16.51 8.71 -18.97
CA GLY A 41 16.46 10.16 -18.80
C GLY A 41 15.94 10.57 -17.43
N GLU A 42 14.84 9.97 -16.98
CA GLU A 42 14.24 10.21 -15.66
C GLU A 42 15.19 9.76 -14.53
N LYS A 43 15.79 8.57 -14.64
CA LYS A 43 16.81 8.09 -13.68
C LYS A 43 17.98 9.05 -13.56
N LYS A 44 18.48 9.57 -14.69
CA LYS A 44 19.60 10.51 -14.70
C LYS A 44 19.23 11.82 -14.02
N LYS A 45 18.01 12.34 -14.26
CA LYS A 45 17.48 13.55 -13.61
C LYS A 45 17.35 13.36 -12.09
N LEU A 46 16.77 12.24 -11.65
CA LEU A 46 16.64 11.88 -10.25
C LEU A 46 18.00 11.76 -9.57
N MET A 47 18.97 11.10 -10.23
CA MET A 47 20.33 10.96 -9.71
C MET A 47 21.06 12.30 -9.62
N SER A 48 20.88 13.20 -10.59
CA SER A 48 21.46 14.54 -10.52
C SER A 48 20.82 15.40 -9.42
N ALA A 49 19.51 15.29 -9.20
CA ALA A 49 18.82 15.98 -8.11
C ALA A 49 19.26 15.47 -6.73
N LEU A 50 19.46 14.14 -6.60
CA LEU A 50 19.96 13.53 -5.36
C LEU A 50 21.38 13.99 -5.00
N ILE A 51 22.25 14.13 -6.01
CA ILE A 51 23.66 14.50 -5.82
C ILE A 51 23.81 16.02 -5.63
N ASN A 52 23.07 16.83 -6.39
CA ASN A 52 23.24 18.28 -6.41
C ASN A 52 22.22 19.02 -5.54
N GLY A 53 21.22 18.33 -4.97
CA GLY A 53 20.15 18.93 -4.17
C GLY A 53 19.16 19.79 -4.98
N ASP A 54 19.21 19.70 -6.30
CA ASP A 54 18.46 20.59 -7.20
C ASP A 54 17.17 19.90 -7.66
N THR A 55 16.03 20.35 -7.13
CA THR A 55 14.70 19.78 -7.40
C THR A 55 13.93 20.58 -8.47
N GLU A 56 14.52 21.61 -9.06
CA GLU A 56 13.86 22.42 -10.08
C GLU A 56 13.59 21.60 -11.35
N GLY A 57 12.32 21.41 -11.70
CA GLY A 57 11.89 20.68 -12.89
C GLY A 57 11.76 19.15 -12.73
N LEU A 58 11.91 18.63 -11.51
CA LEU A 58 11.38 17.31 -11.18
C LEU A 58 9.88 17.42 -11.01
N ASP A 59 9.15 16.86 -11.97
CA ASP A 59 7.73 16.64 -11.79
C ASP A 59 7.54 15.49 -10.79
N LEU A 60 7.53 15.84 -9.50
CA LEU A 60 7.21 14.92 -8.40
C LEU A 60 5.69 14.64 -8.36
N SER A 61 4.91 15.08 -9.34
CA SER A 61 3.46 14.85 -9.42
C SER A 61 3.07 13.47 -9.95
N GLU A 62 3.90 12.45 -9.72
CA GLU A 62 3.37 11.07 -9.62
C GLU A 62 2.51 10.88 -8.35
N GLY A 63 2.20 11.95 -7.62
CA GLY A 63 1.13 11.97 -6.63
C GLY A 63 -0.24 11.87 -7.28
N ILE A 64 -1.14 11.14 -6.63
CA ILE A 64 -2.53 11.02 -7.04
C ILE A 64 -3.15 12.42 -7.06
N SER A 65 -3.96 12.74 -8.10
CA SER A 65 -4.65 14.02 -8.17
C SER A 65 -5.43 14.29 -6.87
N SER A 66 -5.43 15.54 -6.39
CA SER A 66 -6.21 15.93 -5.22
C SER A 66 -7.70 15.55 -5.35
N GLU A 67 -8.25 15.58 -6.56
CA GLU A 67 -9.64 15.19 -6.82
C GLU A 67 -9.86 13.68 -6.68
N ASP A 68 -8.84 12.89 -7.02
CA ASP A 68 -8.90 11.43 -6.89
C ASP A 68 -8.66 11.01 -5.44
N LEU A 69 -7.80 11.70 -4.70
CA LEU A 69 -7.70 11.56 -3.24
C LEU A 69 -9.05 11.84 -2.57
N ASP A 70 -9.75 12.91 -2.96
CA ASP A 70 -11.07 13.22 -2.41
C ASP A 70 -12.12 12.14 -2.66
N LYS A 71 -12.14 11.59 -3.87
CA LYS A 71 -13.03 10.47 -4.21
C LYS A 71 -12.69 9.25 -3.36
N ARG A 72 -11.41 8.91 -3.22
CA ARG A 72 -10.96 7.75 -2.42
C ARG A 72 -11.27 7.92 -0.94
N ILE A 73 -10.99 9.09 -0.36
CA ILE A 73 -11.32 9.42 1.03
C ILE A 73 -12.83 9.29 1.25
N THR A 74 -13.66 9.85 0.36
CA THR A 74 -15.11 9.81 0.48
C THR A 74 -15.63 8.38 0.35
N ALA A 75 -15.15 7.61 -0.63
CA ALA A 75 -15.52 6.22 -0.84
C ALA A 75 -15.15 5.34 0.36
N ASN A 76 -13.93 5.48 0.89
CA ASN A 76 -13.47 4.71 2.06
C ASN A 76 -14.28 5.07 3.32
N ARG A 77 -14.60 6.36 3.53
CA ARG A 77 -15.48 6.78 4.63
C ARG A 77 -16.88 6.17 4.50
N GLU A 78 -17.45 6.20 3.30
CA GLU A 78 -18.77 5.60 3.06
C GLU A 78 -18.76 4.09 3.26
N LYS A 79 -17.75 3.40 2.74
CA LYS A 79 -17.58 1.95 2.88
C LYS A 79 -17.53 1.54 4.36
N LEU A 80 -16.73 2.25 5.16
CA LEU A 80 -16.63 2.03 6.59
C LEU A 80 -17.93 2.37 7.34
N ALA A 81 -18.60 3.47 6.99
CA ALA A 81 -19.83 3.91 7.65
C ALA A 81 -21.03 2.99 7.34
N LYS A 82 -21.10 2.46 6.12
CA LYS A 82 -22.16 1.53 5.68
C LYS A 82 -21.88 0.09 6.14
N GLY A 83 -20.66 -0.21 6.61
CA GLY A 83 -20.25 -1.56 6.95
C GLY A 83 -20.10 -2.46 5.72
N GLU A 84 -19.78 -1.90 4.55
CA GLU A 84 -19.55 -2.61 3.29
C GLU A 84 -18.14 -3.24 3.27
N VAL A 85 -17.75 -3.87 4.37
CA VAL A 85 -16.49 -4.59 4.55
C VAL A 85 -16.81 -6.04 4.91
N ALA A 86 -16.17 -6.99 4.24
CA ALA A 86 -16.50 -8.41 4.37
C ALA A 86 -15.95 -9.02 5.66
N ASN A 87 -14.82 -8.51 6.17
CA ASN A 87 -14.12 -9.09 7.32
C ASN A 87 -13.21 -8.06 8.03
N ASP A 88 -12.62 -8.49 9.16
CA ASP A 88 -11.74 -7.65 9.98
C ASP A 88 -10.49 -7.17 9.22
N LEU A 89 -9.92 -7.98 8.33
CA LEU A 89 -8.75 -7.63 7.52
C LEU A 89 -9.08 -6.49 6.55
N GLU A 90 -10.16 -6.64 5.77
CA GLU A 90 -10.60 -5.62 4.81
C GLU A 90 -11.00 -4.31 5.52
N TYR A 91 -11.58 -4.40 6.72
CA TYR A 91 -11.86 -3.23 7.53
C TYR A 91 -10.58 -2.46 7.85
N TRP A 92 -9.55 -3.13 8.37
CA TRP A 92 -8.31 -2.47 8.75
C TRP A 92 -7.48 -1.99 7.56
N GLU A 93 -7.47 -2.72 6.44
CA GLU A 93 -6.89 -2.24 5.18
C GLU A 93 -7.56 -0.94 4.73
N THR A 94 -8.90 -0.89 4.75
CA THR A 94 -9.65 0.31 4.38
C THR A 94 -9.37 1.48 5.34
N VAL A 95 -9.25 1.21 6.64
CA VAL A 95 -8.93 2.23 7.66
C VAL A 95 -7.51 2.78 7.47
N ILE A 96 -6.51 1.92 7.25
CA ILE A 96 -5.13 2.35 7.02
C ILE A 96 -5.03 3.16 5.72
N GLN A 97 -5.69 2.71 4.66
CA GLN A 97 -5.72 3.46 3.41
C GLN A 97 -6.38 4.83 3.58
N LEU A 98 -7.49 4.91 4.32
CA LEU A 98 -8.14 6.18 4.62
C LEU A 98 -7.22 7.11 5.42
N ARG A 99 -6.46 6.59 6.39
CA ARG A 99 -5.48 7.37 7.15
C ARG A 99 -4.42 7.96 6.22
N GLU A 100 -3.82 7.13 5.37
CA GLU A 100 -2.79 7.57 4.42
C GLU A 100 -3.32 8.63 3.47
N ASP A 101 -4.49 8.41 2.87
CA ASP A 101 -5.08 9.37 1.93
C ASP A 101 -5.39 10.72 2.61
N VAL A 102 -5.83 10.71 3.88
CA VAL A 102 -6.10 11.92 4.66
C VAL A 102 -4.82 12.68 5.00
N ILE A 103 -3.76 11.96 5.40
CA ILE A 103 -2.45 12.55 5.72
C ILE A 103 -1.81 13.10 4.44
N GLU A 104 -1.87 12.37 3.34
CA GLU A 104 -1.35 12.81 2.04
C GLU A 104 -2.05 14.10 1.59
N LYS A 105 -3.37 14.17 1.76
CA LYS A 105 -4.15 15.35 1.35
C LYS A 105 -3.95 16.55 2.28
N ASN A 106 -4.06 16.36 3.59
CA ASN A 106 -4.22 17.45 4.56
C ASN A 106 -3.02 17.64 5.49
N GLY A 107 -2.06 16.70 5.51
CA GLY A 107 -0.90 16.69 6.40
C GLY A 107 -1.07 15.84 7.66
N GLU A 108 0.03 15.60 8.36
CA GLU A 108 0.10 14.73 9.55
C GLU A 108 -0.79 15.17 10.71
N ASP A 109 -1.05 16.48 10.85
CA ASP A 109 -1.94 17.01 11.90
C ASP A 109 -3.40 16.58 11.74
N HIS A 110 -3.76 16.05 10.56
CA HIS A 110 -5.09 15.54 10.25
C HIS A 110 -5.19 14.01 10.32
N ASP A 111 -4.18 13.32 10.86
CA ASP A 111 -4.23 11.88 11.08
C ASP A 111 -5.50 11.49 11.90
N PRO A 112 -6.39 10.64 11.35
CA PRO A 112 -7.61 10.19 12.03
C PRO A 112 -7.38 9.46 13.35
N PHE A 113 -6.16 8.95 13.60
CA PHE A 113 -5.81 8.27 14.84
C PHE A 113 -5.38 9.23 15.95
N LEU A 114 -5.15 10.51 15.62
CA LEU A 114 -4.87 11.51 16.63
C LEU A 114 -6.13 11.82 17.45
N PRO A 115 -5.96 12.11 18.76
CA PRO A 115 -7.05 12.58 19.59
C PRO A 115 -7.62 13.90 19.04
N ASN A 116 -8.93 13.94 18.82
CA ASN A 116 -9.64 15.14 18.40
C ASN A 116 -10.48 15.69 19.56
N GLY A 117 -10.31 16.98 19.87
CA GLY A 117 -11.11 17.65 20.89
C GLY A 117 -10.95 19.18 20.86
N HIS A 118 -12.03 19.91 21.16
CA HIS A 118 -12.05 21.38 21.09
C HIS A 118 -10.96 22.09 21.92
N ASN A 119 -10.45 21.45 22.98
CA ASN A 119 -9.43 22.00 23.87
C ASN A 119 -8.17 21.12 23.92
N TYR A 120 -7.97 20.26 22.91
CA TYR A 120 -6.84 19.36 22.86
C TYR A 120 -6.05 19.58 21.56
N VAL A 121 -4.77 19.85 21.70
CA VAL A 121 -3.84 19.93 20.57
C VAL A 121 -2.90 18.73 20.69
N PRO A 122 -2.90 17.82 19.71
CA PRO A 122 -1.98 16.69 19.72
C PRO A 122 -0.53 17.14 19.87
N ASN A 123 0.17 16.51 20.80
CA ASN A 123 1.61 16.71 21.00
C ASN A 123 2.41 15.63 20.26
N ALA A 124 3.74 15.67 20.38
CA ALA A 124 4.62 14.71 19.71
C ALA A 124 4.41 13.25 20.16
N ASP A 125 4.10 13.02 21.44
CA ASP A 125 3.82 11.68 21.99
C ASP A 125 2.49 11.12 21.45
N ASP A 126 1.49 11.97 21.20
CA ASP A 126 0.25 11.53 20.54
C ASP A 126 0.50 11.08 19.10
N LYS A 127 1.31 11.85 18.35
CA LYS A 127 1.72 11.51 16.98
C LYS A 127 2.52 10.21 16.93
N GLU A 128 3.47 10.04 17.83
CA GLU A 128 4.25 8.80 17.95
C GLU A 128 3.35 7.60 18.25
N LYS A 129 2.39 7.75 19.17
CA LYS A 129 1.43 6.69 19.51
C LYS A 129 0.50 6.35 18.35
N ALA A 130 -0.04 7.35 17.65
CA ALA A 130 -0.87 7.15 16.47
C ALA A 130 -0.11 6.39 15.37
N GLU A 131 1.12 6.79 15.11
CA GLU A 131 2.00 6.13 14.14
C GLU A 131 2.36 4.71 14.56
N ARG A 132 2.63 4.48 15.85
CA ARG A 132 2.88 3.14 16.38
C ARG A 132 1.67 2.22 16.18
N VAL A 133 0.45 2.71 16.40
CA VAL A 133 -0.78 1.93 16.17
C VAL A 133 -0.89 1.58 14.69
N ALA A 134 -0.73 2.55 13.80
CA ALA A 134 -0.80 2.32 12.36
C ALA A 134 0.23 1.29 11.88
N ASN A 135 1.49 1.41 12.33
CA ASN A 135 2.54 0.45 11.98
C ASN A 135 2.27 -0.94 12.53
N THR A 136 1.78 -1.04 13.78
CA THR A 136 1.38 -2.33 14.36
C THR A 136 0.30 -3.03 13.53
N VAL A 137 -0.68 -2.27 13.03
CA VAL A 137 -1.75 -2.80 12.18
C VAL A 137 -1.20 -3.20 10.81
N LYS A 138 -0.36 -2.38 10.18
CA LYS A 138 0.30 -2.73 8.91
C LYS A 138 1.09 -4.03 9.01
N GLU A 139 1.89 -4.20 10.05
CA GLU A 139 2.61 -5.44 10.31
C GLU A 139 1.67 -6.64 10.48
N CYS A 140 0.48 -6.47 11.08
CA CYS A 140 -0.53 -7.53 11.16
C CYS A 140 -1.11 -7.87 9.78
N ILE A 141 -1.42 -6.87 8.95
CA ILE A 141 -1.96 -7.04 7.59
C ILE A 141 -0.94 -7.81 6.74
N GLU A 142 0.32 -7.37 6.76
CA GLU A 142 1.41 -8.02 6.02
C GLU A 142 1.64 -9.46 6.47
N SER A 143 1.65 -9.71 7.78
CA SER A 143 1.84 -11.06 8.34
C SER A 143 0.66 -12.00 8.06
N ALA A 144 -0.52 -11.47 7.76
CA ALA A 144 -1.72 -12.27 7.54
C ALA A 144 -1.79 -12.91 6.15
N GLU A 145 -1.01 -12.42 5.17
CA GLU A 145 -0.97 -12.92 3.79
C GLU A 145 -2.38 -13.12 3.17
N GLY A 146 -3.33 -12.25 3.52
CA GLY A 146 -4.72 -12.32 3.03
C GLY A 146 -5.67 -13.20 3.83
N ASP A 147 -5.25 -13.84 4.92
CA ASP A 147 -6.13 -14.62 5.82
C ASP A 147 -6.68 -13.75 6.97
N PRO A 148 -8.02 -13.48 7.02
CA PRO A 148 -8.63 -12.68 8.07
C PRO A 148 -8.48 -13.26 9.48
N ASN A 149 -8.40 -14.59 9.62
CA ASN A 149 -8.28 -15.20 10.95
C ASN A 149 -6.88 -15.01 11.52
N SER A 150 -5.85 -15.18 10.68
CA SER A 150 -4.46 -14.91 11.04
C SER A 150 -4.26 -13.45 11.42
N PHE A 151 -4.81 -12.52 10.64
CA PHE A 151 -4.82 -11.08 10.97
C PHE A 151 -5.41 -10.83 12.37
N LYS A 152 -6.61 -11.35 12.63
CA LYS A 152 -7.31 -11.14 13.90
C LYS A 152 -6.52 -11.68 15.08
N ASN A 153 -5.93 -12.87 14.95
CA ASN A 153 -5.12 -13.48 16.00
C ASN A 153 -3.88 -12.64 16.31
N ASP A 154 -3.19 -12.14 15.27
CA ASP A 154 -2.01 -11.30 15.43
C ASP A 154 -2.34 -9.93 16.04
N LEU A 155 -3.44 -9.32 15.61
CA LEU A 155 -3.92 -8.07 16.17
C LEU A 155 -4.26 -8.23 17.66
N MET A 156 -5.01 -9.28 18.02
CA MET A 156 -5.38 -9.56 19.42
C MET A 156 -4.17 -9.92 20.29
N ARG A 157 -3.10 -10.49 19.70
CA ARG A 157 -1.83 -10.76 20.41
C ARG A 157 -1.07 -9.48 20.73
N ARG A 158 -1.12 -8.48 19.84
CA ARG A 158 -0.36 -7.22 19.93
C ARG A 158 -1.12 -6.14 20.73
N ILE A 159 -2.43 -6.06 20.58
CA ILE A 159 -3.28 -5.13 21.35
C ILE A 159 -3.50 -5.71 22.74
N LYS A 160 -2.78 -5.18 23.73
CA LYS A 160 -3.07 -5.47 25.14
C LYS A 160 -4.30 -4.70 25.56
N ASP A 161 -5.32 -5.40 26.02
CA ASP A 161 -6.44 -4.81 26.76
C ASP A 161 -5.90 -4.20 28.07
N THR A 162 -5.56 -2.92 28.04
CA THR A 162 -5.37 -2.14 29.26
C THR A 162 -6.74 -1.73 29.74
N SER A 163 -7.37 -2.59 30.55
CA SER A 163 -8.61 -2.23 31.24
C SER A 163 -8.45 -0.86 31.88
N PRO A 164 -9.46 0.03 31.82
CA PRO A 164 -9.34 1.38 32.35
C PRO A 164 -8.90 1.31 33.81
N ILE A 165 -7.88 2.11 34.15
CA ILE A 165 -7.41 2.29 35.53
C ILE A 165 -8.64 2.50 36.39
N GLN A 166 -8.96 1.54 37.26
CA GLN A 166 -10.05 1.70 38.22
C GLN A 166 -9.72 2.93 39.04
N ALA A 167 -10.43 4.04 38.80
CA ALA A 167 -10.26 5.26 39.57
C ALA A 167 -10.41 4.88 41.04
N ALA A 168 -9.33 5.05 41.82
CA ALA A 168 -9.29 4.68 43.22
C ALA A 168 -10.52 5.26 43.93
N THR A 169 -11.45 4.39 44.30
CA THR A 169 -12.62 4.75 45.09
C THR A 169 -12.12 5.30 46.41
N LYS A 170 -12.22 6.63 46.59
CA LYS A 170 -11.85 7.28 47.85
C LYS A 170 -12.63 6.58 48.98
N PRO A 171 -11.97 6.13 50.06
CA PRO A 171 -12.68 5.49 51.16
C PRO A 171 -13.66 6.49 51.78
N LYS A 172 -14.94 6.09 51.89
CA LYS A 172 -15.95 6.86 52.63
C LYS A 172 -15.46 6.98 54.08
N LYS A 173 -15.06 8.18 54.49
CA LYS A 173 -14.85 8.48 55.91
C LYS A 173 -16.21 8.41 56.59
N TYR A 174 -16.46 7.34 57.34
CA TYR A 174 -17.54 7.34 58.32
C TYR A 174 -17.12 8.26 59.47
N ILE A 175 -17.77 9.42 59.55
CA ILE A 175 -17.73 10.27 60.75
C ILE A 175 -18.56 9.52 61.80
N ARG A 176 -17.93 9.16 62.91
CA ARG A 176 -18.60 8.68 64.12
C ARG A 176 -18.88 9.86 65.04
#